data_AF-X1M151-F1
#
_entry.id   AF-X1M151-F1
#
_cell.length_a   1.000
_cell.length_b   1.000
_cell.length_c   1.000
_cell.angle_alpha   90.00
_cell.angle_beta   90.00
_cell.angle_gamma   90.00
#
_symmetry.space_group_name_H-M   'P 1'
#
loop_
_entity.id
_entity.type
_entity.pdbx_description
1 polymer ?
#
loop_
_entity_poly.entity_id
_entity_poly.type
_entity_poly.pdbx_seq_one_letter_code
_entity_poly.pdbx_strand_id
1 'polypeptide(L)' 'KMEQDVDKEELRKLLELYIFECSNCGAEYDESKMDVLFKNLPKDWRCPNCKKPKEGFKKK' A
#
# COMPACT_ATOMS: atom_id res chain seq x y z
N LYS A 1 8.21 -31.97 11.76
CA LYS A 1 7.12 -31.12 11.22
C LYS A 1 7.83 -29.98 10.52
N MET A 2 7.65 -29.85 9.21
CA MET A 2 8.36 -28.86 8.40
C MET A 2 7.52 -27.58 8.45
N GLU A 3 7.85 -26.68 9.37
CA GLU A 3 7.30 -25.32 9.38
C GLU A 3 8.19 -24.52 8.42
N GLN A 4 7.65 -24.15 7.27
CA GLN A 4 8.34 -23.25 6.37
C GLN A 4 8.24 -21.85 6.99
N ASP A 5 9.38 -21.28 7.37
CA ASP A 5 9.52 -19.85 7.65
C ASP A 5 9.24 -19.11 6.35
N VAL A 6 7.97 -18.85 6.08
CA VAL A 6 7.60 -18.04 4.93
C VAL A 6 7.93 -16.60 5.28
N ASP A 7 9.01 -16.10 4.66
CA ASP A 7 9.43 -14.73 4.81
C ASP A 7 8.28 -13.78 4.40
N LYS A 8 7.92 -12.88 5.30
CA LYS A 8 6.78 -11.96 5.11
C LYS A 8 7.01 -11.00 3.95
N GLU A 9 8.25 -10.71 3.60
CA GLU A 9 8.59 -9.86 2.46
C GLU A 9 8.43 -10.65 1.15
N GLU A 10 8.84 -11.92 1.13
CA GLU A 10 8.62 -12.84 0.01
C GLU A 10 7.12 -13.01 -0.29
N LEU A 11 6.29 -13.17 0.75
CA LEU A 11 4.83 -13.23 0.61
C LEU A 11 4.23 -11.96 0.03
N ARG A 12 4.70 -10.78 0.46
CA ARG A 12 4.22 -9.50 -0.09
C ARG A 12 4.57 -9.36 -1.57
N LYS A 13 5.77 -9.77 -1.97
CA LYS A 13 6.19 -9.77 -3.37
C LYS A 13 5.35 -10.75 -4.20
N LEU A 14 5.11 -11.96 -3.68
CA LEU A 14 4.30 -12.98 -4.35
C LEU A 14 2.85 -12.54 -4.54
N LEU A 15 2.28 -11.85 -3.55
CA LEU A 15 0.89 -11.37 -3.57
C LEU A 15 0.73 -9.98 -4.23
N GLU A 16 1.81 -9.40 -4.76
CA GLU A 16 1.86 -8.05 -5.36
C GLU A 16 1.28 -6.95 -4.45
N LEU A 17 1.48 -7.06 -3.14
CA LEU A 17 1.02 -6.08 -2.16
C LEU A 17 2.11 -5.08 -1.86
N TYR A 18 1.84 -3.80 -2.09
CA TYR A 18 2.80 -2.72 -1.95
C TYR A 18 2.39 -1.69 -0.91
N ILE A 19 3.39 -0.95 -0.43
CA ILE A 19 3.17 0.22 0.42
C ILE A 19 3.33 1.46 -0.46
N PHE A 20 2.38 2.39 -0.38
CA PHE A 20 2.44 3.67 -1.07
C PHE A 20 2.58 4.81 -0.07
N GLU A 21 3.52 5.71 -0.27
CA GLU A 21 3.76 6.84 0.62
C GLU A 21 3.30 8.15 -0.03
N CYS A 22 2.52 8.93 0.72
CA CYS A 22 2.08 10.25 0.29
C CYS A 22 3.27 11.22 0.29
N SER A 23 3.67 11.71 -0.88
CA SER A 23 4.80 12.66 -0.99
C SER A 23 4.54 14.01 -0.32
N ASN A 24 3.29 14.32 0.06
CA ASN A 24 2.95 15.59 0.70
C ASN A 24 3.01 15.52 2.24
N CYS A 25 2.69 14.38 2.85
CA CYS A 25 2.60 14.28 4.32
C CYS A 25 3.23 13.02 4.91
N GLY A 26 3.84 12.15 4.10
CA GLY A 26 4.49 10.91 4.54
C GLY A 26 3.52 9.80 4.96
N ALA A 27 2.21 9.95 4.74
CA ALA A 27 1.25 8.92 5.10
C ALA A 27 1.42 7.66 4.24
N GLU A 28 1.48 6.50 4.87
CA GLU A 28 1.59 5.21 4.21
C GLU A 28 0.22 4.58 3.95
N TYR A 29 0.06 3.99 2.77
CA TYR A 29 -1.04 3.14 2.37
C TYR A 29 -0.49 1.74 2.15
N ASP A 30 -0.70 0.87 3.13
CA ASP A 30 -0.23 -0.51 3.12
C ASP A 30 -1.32 -1.43 2.57
N GLU A 31 -1.19 -1.87 1.32
CA GLU A 31 -2.19 -2.73 0.67
C GLU A 31 -2.42 -4.05 1.43
N SER A 32 -1.49 -4.50 2.27
CA SER A 32 -1.69 -5.71 3.10
C SER A 32 -2.64 -5.51 4.29
N LYS A 33 -2.97 -4.25 4.61
CA LYS A 33 -3.87 -3.86 5.71
C LYS A 33 -5.18 -3.24 5.22
N MET A 34 -5.35 -3.08 3.91
CA MET A 34 -6.48 -2.40 3.30
C MET A 34 -7.31 -3.38 2.48
N ASP A 35 -8.64 -3.20 2.47
CA ASP A 35 -9.53 -4.05 1.68
C ASP A 35 -9.48 -3.77 0.17
N VAL A 36 -8.94 -2.61 -0.22
CA VAL A 36 -8.87 -2.15 -1.61
C VAL A 36 -7.41 -1.99 -1.98
N LEU A 37 -7.01 -2.48 -3.16
CA LEU A 37 -5.69 -2.19 -3.70
C LEU A 37 -5.58 -0.71 -4.07
N PHE A 38 -4.40 -0.12 -3.89
CA PHE A 38 -4.12 1.25 -4.25
C PHE A 38 -4.52 1.51 -5.70
N LYS A 39 -4.19 0.61 -6.65
CA LYS A 39 -4.60 0.76 -8.07
C LYS A 39 -6.12 0.83 -8.28
N ASN A 40 -6.90 0.16 -7.43
CA ASN A 40 -8.36 0.09 -7.49
C ASN A 40 -9.06 1.25 -6.76
N LEU A 41 -8.31 2.10 -6.05
CA LEU A 41 -8.90 3.29 -5.43
C LEU A 41 -9.54 4.21 -6.48
N PRO A 42 -10.72 4.80 -6.16
CA PRO A 42 -11.39 5.77 -7.02
C PRO A 42 -10.50 6.96 -7.40
N LYS A 43 -10.78 7.59 -8.54
CA LYS A 43 -10.03 8.77 -9.03
C LYS A 43 -10.18 9.99 -8.12
N ASP A 44 -11.31 10.10 -7.43
CA ASP A 44 -11.61 11.15 -6.48
C ASP A 44 -11.09 10.86 -5.07
N TRP A 45 -10.49 9.68 -4.83
CA TRP A 45 -9.89 9.35 -3.55
C TRP A 45 -8.81 10.38 -3.17
N ARG A 46 -8.74 10.68 -1.88
CA ARG A 46 -7.81 11.65 -1.29
C ARG A 46 -7.09 11.03 -0.11
N CYS A 47 -5.84 11.44 0.09
CA CYS A 47 -5.06 11.11 1.27
C CYS A 47 -5.89 11.40 2.53
N PRO A 48 -6.11 10.44 3.43
CA PRO A 48 -6.94 10.67 4.61
C PRO A 48 -6.35 11.75 5.53
N ASN A 49 -5.02 11.86 5.56
CA ASN A 49 -4.26 12.79 6.41
C ASN A 49 -4.21 14.22 5.85
N CYS A 50 -3.88 14.42 4.57
CA CYS A 50 -3.65 15.76 4.01
C CYS A 50 -4.59 16.17 2.87
N LYS A 51 -5.56 15.32 2.52
CA LYS A 51 -6.55 15.53 1.45
C LYS A 51 -5.99 15.77 0.04
N LYS A 52 -4.68 15.54 -0.17
CA LYS A 52 -4.07 15.55 -1.51
C LYS A 52 -4.53 14.36 -2.34
N PRO A 53 -4.55 14.49 -3.67
CA PRO A 53 -5.07 13.44 -4.53
C PRO A 53 -4.09 12.26 -4.63
N LYS A 54 -4.62 11.11 -5.07
CA LYS A 54 -3.92 9.82 -5.13
C LYS A 54 -2.61 9.86 -5.92
N GLU A 55 -2.54 10.72 -6.92
CA GLU A 55 -1.39 10.94 -7.80
C GLU A 55 -0.16 11.45 -7.04
N GLY A 56 -0.36 12.01 -5.83
CA GLY A 56 0.74 12.43 -4.96
C GLY A 56 1.42 11.29 -4.19
N PHE A 57 0.98 10.05 -4.35
CA PHE A 57 1.61 8.88 -3.70
C PHE A 57 2.65 8.23 -4.59
N LYS A 58 3.69 7.67 -3.96
CA LYS A 58 4.75 6.90 -4.62
C LYS A 58 4.82 5.52 -3.99
N LYS A 59 5.10 4.50 -4.80
CA LYS A 59 5.38 3.16 -4.31
C LYS A 59 6.70 3.16 -3.53
N LYS A 60 6.67 2.58 -2.33
CA LYS A 60 7.83 2.38 -1.44
C LYS A 60 8.50 1.03 -1.72
#